data_AF-A0A9P7PA31-F1
#
_entry.id   AF-A0A9P7PA31-F1
#
_cell.length_a   1.000
_cell.length_b   1.000
_cell.length_c   1.000
_cell.angle_alpha   90.00
_cell.angle_beta   90.00
_cell.angle_gamma   90.00
#
_symmetry.space_group_name_H-M   'P 1'
#
loop_
_entity.id
_entity.type
_entity.pdbx_description
1 polymer ?
#
loop_
_entity_poly.entity_id
_entity_poly.type
_entity_poly.pdbx_seq_one_letter_code
_entity_poly.pdbx_strand_id
1 'polypeptide(L)'
;MMKFTRAYSTGFGSTVPAAKIKYVPTSGTYPKGFSASGVFCGVKPGNTSKPDIALVTSDRDCSAAAVFTKNKFQAAPVTFSRRLLQDTANAGLRSVIVNSGNANAVTGIGGLHDAAQMAEVTDSKVGKESSTIVMSTGVIGQR
;
A
#
# COMPACT_ATOMS: atom_id res chain seq x y z
N MET A 1 29.56 12.75 1.15
CA MET A 1 28.21 13.02 1.70
C MET A 1 27.19 12.55 0.67
N MET A 2 26.63 11.35 0.81
CA MET A 2 25.67 10.80 -0.16
C MET A 2 24.38 11.63 -0.14
N LYS A 3 24.11 12.34 -1.24
CA LYS A 3 22.79 12.94 -1.50
C LYS A 3 21.82 11.80 -1.79
N PHE A 4 20.94 11.52 -0.84
CA PHE A 4 19.79 10.64 -1.08
C PHE A 4 18.81 11.37 -2.01
N THR A 5 18.92 11.11 -3.31
CA THR A 5 17.93 11.55 -4.29
C THR A 5 16.68 10.72 -4.10
N ARG A 6 15.62 11.32 -3.56
CA ARG A 6 14.29 10.69 -3.52
C ARG A 6 13.70 10.76 -4.91
N ALA A 7 13.70 9.64 -5.61
CA ALA A 7 12.99 9.52 -6.87
C ALA A 7 11.49 9.48 -6.56
N TYR A 8 10.79 10.57 -6.88
CA TYR A 8 9.35 10.50 -7.11
C TYR A 8 9.18 9.70 -8.40
N SER A 9 8.45 8.59 -8.37
CA SER A 9 8.03 7.93 -9.61
C SER A 9 6.92 8.75 -10.26
N THR A 10 7.23 9.93 -10.79
CA THR A 10 6.39 10.58 -11.82
C THR A 10 6.73 10.06 -13.23
N GLY A 11 7.48 8.95 -13.32
CA GLY A 11 7.97 8.35 -14.56
C GLY A 11 6.91 7.80 -15.53
N PHE A 12 5.63 8.09 -15.33
CA PHE A 12 4.52 7.59 -16.17
C PHE A 12 3.98 8.62 -17.17
N GLY A 13 4.72 9.68 -17.48
CA GLY A 13 4.28 10.71 -18.43
C GLY A 13 2.99 11.45 -18.01
N SER A 14 2.50 11.20 -16.80
CA SER A 14 1.30 11.82 -16.24
C SER A 14 1.70 12.93 -15.27
N THR A 15 1.30 14.15 -15.59
CA THR A 15 1.40 15.28 -14.67
C THR A 15 0.46 15.05 -13.50
N VAL A 16 0.96 15.20 -12.27
CA VAL A 16 0.09 15.27 -11.07
C VAL A 16 -1.02 16.29 -11.35
N PRO A 17 -2.31 15.94 -11.17
CA PRO A 17 -3.41 16.88 -11.44
C PRO A 17 -3.17 18.20 -10.69
N ALA A 18 -3.40 19.35 -11.34
CA ALA A 18 -3.08 20.66 -10.77
C ALA A 18 -3.64 20.86 -9.34
N ALA A 19 -4.87 20.42 -9.09
CA ALA A 19 -5.51 20.48 -7.78
C ALA A 19 -4.79 19.66 -6.68
N LYS A 20 -3.97 18.68 -7.07
CA LYS A 20 -3.25 17.77 -6.16
C LYS A 20 -1.76 18.09 -6.02
N ILE A 21 -1.20 18.93 -6.90
CA ILE A 21 0.23 19.32 -6.86
C ILE A 21 0.61 19.87 -5.48
N LYS A 22 -0.26 20.67 -4.86
CA LYS A 22 -0.05 21.24 -3.52
C LYS A 22 0.13 20.21 -2.39
N TYR A 23 -0.30 18.97 -2.59
CA TYR A 23 -0.16 17.88 -1.62
C TYR A 23 1.05 16.98 -1.89
N VAL A 24 1.71 17.15 -3.04
CA VAL A 24 2.93 16.42 -3.38
C VAL A 24 4.10 17.30 -2.92
N PRO A 25 4.85 16.90 -1.88
CA PRO A 25 6.02 17.65 -1.48
C PRO A 25 6.97 17.77 -2.67
N THR A 26 7.36 18.98 -3.04
CA THR A 26 8.37 19.22 -4.08
C THR A 26 9.78 19.17 -3.51
N SER A 27 9.91 19.32 -2.19
CA SER A 27 11.14 19.23 -1.41
C SER A 27 10.80 18.80 0.02
N GLY A 28 11.75 18.17 0.72
CA GLY A 28 11.59 17.81 2.13
C GLY A 28 12.51 16.67 2.56
N THR A 29 12.67 16.52 3.87
CA THR A 29 13.36 15.39 4.50
C THR A 29 12.34 14.32 4.82
N TYR A 30 12.19 13.30 3.97
CA TYR A 30 11.39 12.17 4.41
C TYR A 30 12.22 11.29 5.36
N PRO A 31 11.57 10.40 6.12
CA PRO A 31 12.27 9.45 6.98
C PRO A 31 13.33 8.68 6.20
N LYS A 32 14.56 8.66 6.72
CA LYS A 32 15.65 7.86 6.15
C LYS A 32 15.24 6.38 6.16
N GLY A 33 15.64 5.65 5.12
CA GLY A 33 15.32 4.23 4.98
C GLY A 33 13.97 3.93 4.34
N PHE A 34 13.12 4.94 4.07
CA PHE A 34 11.84 4.74 3.40
C PHE A 34 11.86 5.15 1.93
N SER A 35 11.31 4.26 1.10
CA SER A 35 11.05 4.45 -0.33
C SER A 35 9.56 4.29 -0.63
N ALA A 36 9.07 4.95 -1.67
CA ALA A 36 7.70 4.84 -2.12
C ALA A 36 7.62 4.88 -3.65
N SER A 37 6.70 4.12 -4.22
CA SER A 37 6.43 4.09 -5.66
C SER A 37 4.96 3.78 -5.90
N GLY A 38 4.45 4.19 -7.06
CA GLY A 38 3.14 3.77 -7.54
C GLY A 38 3.20 3.44 -9.02
N VAL A 39 2.56 2.34 -9.41
CA VAL A 39 2.58 1.85 -10.79
C VAL A 39 1.17 1.55 -11.29
N PHE A 40 1.08 1.34 -12.60
CA PHE A 40 -0.12 0.84 -13.25
C PHE A 40 -0.10 -0.70 -13.27
N CYS A 41 -1.11 -1.34 -12.70
CA CYS A 41 -1.32 -2.79 -12.73
C CYS A 41 -2.68 -3.21 -13.30
N GLY A 42 -3.54 -2.26 -13.71
CA GLY A 42 -4.77 -2.54 -14.45
C GLY A 42 -5.97 -2.92 -13.59
N VAL A 43 -5.99 -2.57 -12.31
CA VAL A 43 -7.13 -2.79 -11.41
C VAL A 43 -8.34 -1.96 -11.83
N LYS A 44 -8.12 -0.76 -12.37
CA LYS A 44 -9.20 0.12 -12.86
C LYS A 44 -9.47 -0.16 -14.35
N PRO A 45 -10.67 -0.67 -14.73
CA PRO A 45 -10.99 -0.90 -16.14
C PRO A 45 -10.86 0.38 -16.97
N GLY A 46 -10.18 0.30 -18.11
CA GLY A 46 -9.99 1.42 -19.04
C GLY A 46 -9.07 2.55 -18.55
N ASN A 47 -8.44 2.42 -17.37
CA ASN A 47 -7.44 3.36 -16.90
C ASN A 47 -6.14 3.19 -17.68
N THR A 48 -5.59 4.27 -18.21
CA THR A 48 -4.34 4.24 -19.00
C THR A 48 -3.30 5.23 -18.52
N SER A 49 -3.61 6.05 -17.50
CA SER A 49 -2.80 7.22 -17.14
C SER A 49 -2.51 7.37 -15.65
N LYS A 50 -3.24 6.68 -14.78
CA LYS A 50 -3.12 6.83 -13.33
C LYS A 50 -2.60 5.55 -12.69
N PRO A 51 -1.62 5.61 -11.79
CA PRO A 51 -1.30 4.47 -10.94
C PRO A 51 -2.52 3.97 -10.18
N ASP A 52 -2.60 2.67 -10.01
CA ASP A 52 -3.67 1.98 -9.28
C ASP A 52 -3.15 0.99 -8.22
N ILE A 53 -1.83 0.85 -8.10
CA ILE A 53 -1.17 0.26 -6.94
C ILE A 53 -0.02 1.16 -6.46
N ALA A 54 0.18 1.22 -5.14
CA ALA A 54 1.24 1.96 -4.48
C ALA A 54 1.91 1.10 -3.42
N LEU A 55 3.23 1.21 -3.31
CA LEU A 55 4.05 0.54 -2.30
C LEU A 55 4.85 1.60 -1.54
N VAL A 56 4.80 1.54 -0.21
CA VAL A 56 5.74 2.20 0.68
C VAL A 56 6.54 1.10 1.37
N THR A 57 7.87 1.20 1.36
CA THR A 57 8.75 0.19 1.95
C THR A 57 9.89 0.81 2.75
N SER A 58 10.34 0.10 3.78
CA SER A 58 11.47 0.43 4.63
C SER A 58 12.62 -0.56 4.39
N ASP A 59 13.85 -0.05 4.38
CA ASP A 59 15.09 -0.85 4.33
C ASP A 59 15.43 -1.56 5.66
N ARG A 60 14.62 -1.33 6.71
CA ARG A 60 14.79 -1.88 8.06
C ARG A 60 13.45 -2.17 8.73
N ASP A 61 13.47 -3.06 9.73
CA ASP A 61 12.30 -3.41 10.53
C ASP A 61 11.75 -2.18 11.27
N CYS A 62 10.44 -1.99 11.18
CA CYS A 62 9.74 -0.84 11.78
C CYS A 62 8.75 -1.30 12.85
N SER A 63 8.61 -0.49 13.90
CA SER A 63 7.40 -0.47 14.71
C SER A 63 6.25 0.12 13.90
N ALA A 64 5.05 -0.43 14.00
CA ALA A 64 3.86 0.06 13.31
C ALA A 64 2.69 0.25 14.28
N ALA A 65 1.83 1.22 13.99
CA ALA A 65 0.56 1.38 14.67
C ALA A 65 -0.50 1.76 13.63
N ALA A 66 -1.70 1.21 13.77
CA ALA A 66 -2.80 1.50 12.87
C ALA A 66 -4.11 1.60 13.64
N VAL A 67 -4.96 2.52 13.18
CA VAL A 67 -6.37 2.56 13.55
C VAL A 67 -7.20 2.12 12.36
N PHE A 68 -8.23 1.34 12.63
CA PHE A 68 -9.07 0.75 11.61
C PHE A 68 -10.51 1.23 11.78
N THR A 69 -11.30 1.13 10.72
CA THR A 69 -12.72 1.47 10.77
C THR A 69 -13.46 0.69 11.87
N LYS A 70 -14.42 1.35 12.52
CA LYS A 70 -15.36 0.74 13.48
C LYS A 70 -16.59 0.12 12.80
N ASN A 71 -16.71 0.24 11.47
CA ASN A 71 -17.81 -0.34 10.72
C ASN A 71 -17.87 -1.87 10.94
N LYS A 72 -19.08 -2.43 10.99
CA LYS A 72 -19.31 -3.88 11.06
C LYS A 72 -18.90 -4.59 9.76
N PHE A 73 -19.08 -3.93 8.62
CA PHE A 73 -18.69 -4.45 7.30
C PHE A 73 -17.24 -4.04 7.00
N GLN A 74 -16.30 -4.77 7.60
CA GLN A 74 -14.87 -4.54 7.38
C GLN A 74 -14.41 -5.24 6.10
N ALA A 75 -13.61 -4.54 5.29
CA ALA A 75 -13.00 -5.12 4.10
C ALA A 75 -11.97 -6.20 4.50
N ALA A 76 -11.75 -7.18 3.63
CA ALA A 76 -10.72 -8.20 3.84
C ALA A 76 -9.32 -7.64 4.19
N PRO A 77 -8.78 -6.59 3.52
CA PRO A 77 -7.50 -5.97 3.90
C PRO A 77 -7.48 -5.39 5.32
N VAL A 78 -8.63 -4.91 5.84
CA VAL A 78 -8.73 -4.41 7.22
C VAL A 78 -8.57 -5.55 8.21
N THR A 79 -9.29 -6.65 8.00
CA THR A 79 -9.23 -7.83 8.87
C THR A 79 -7.84 -8.46 8.84
N PHE A 80 -7.26 -8.65 7.64
CA PHE A 80 -5.92 -9.18 7.46
C PHE A 80 -4.86 -8.32 8.17
N SER A 81 -4.81 -7.02 7.87
CA SER A 81 -3.78 -6.13 8.42
C SER A 81 -3.89 -5.93 9.92
N ARG A 82 -5.10 -5.97 10.48
CA ARG A 82 -5.31 -5.94 11.94
C ARG A 82 -4.69 -7.17 12.60
N ARG A 83 -4.96 -8.36 12.04
CA ARG A 83 -4.41 -9.61 12.55
C ARG A 83 -2.89 -9.64 12.43
N LEU A 84 -2.35 -9.22 11.29
CA LEU A 84 -0.90 -9.11 11.10
C LEU A 84 -0.25 -8.29 12.22
N LEU A 85 -0.76 -7.10 12.52
CA LEU A 85 -0.22 -6.23 13.58
C LEU A 85 -0.32 -6.87 14.98
N GLN A 86 -1.36 -7.65 15.24
CA GLN A 86 -1.51 -8.39 16.49
C GLN A 86 -0.49 -9.53 16.58
N ASP A 87 -0.36 -10.32 15.52
CA ASP A 87 0.53 -11.48 15.45
C ASP A 87 2.00 -11.07 15.52
N THR A 88 2.37 -9.90 14.98
CA THR A 88 3.73 -9.35 15.03
C THR A 88 4.00 -8.46 16.24
N ALA A 89 3.05 -8.32 17.16
CA ALA A 89 3.13 -7.40 18.28
C ALA A 89 3.57 -5.98 17.87
N ASN A 90 3.04 -5.48 16.75
CA ASN A 90 3.34 -4.16 16.18
C ASN A 90 4.82 -3.93 15.78
N ALA A 91 5.61 -4.99 15.57
CA ALA A 91 7.04 -4.89 15.26
C ALA A 91 7.43 -5.71 14.03
N GLY A 92 8.55 -5.37 13.39
CA GLY A 92 9.08 -6.13 12.26
C GLY A 92 8.42 -5.85 10.90
N LEU A 93 7.59 -4.80 10.81
CA LEU A 93 6.92 -4.42 9.57
C LEU A 93 7.90 -3.74 8.62
N ARG A 94 7.74 -3.94 7.31
CA ARG A 94 8.59 -3.32 6.28
C ARG A 94 7.83 -2.65 5.16
N SER A 95 6.55 -2.96 4.96
CA SER A 95 5.82 -2.42 3.81
C SER A 95 4.37 -2.11 4.09
N VAL A 96 3.86 -1.17 3.28
CA VAL A 96 2.43 -0.94 3.08
C VAL A 96 2.18 -1.00 1.59
N ILE A 97 1.36 -1.96 1.15
CA ILE A 97 0.90 -2.08 -0.23
C ILE A 97 -0.56 -1.67 -0.33
N VAL A 98 -0.87 -0.79 -1.28
CA VAL A 98 -2.19 -0.16 -1.42
C VAL A 98 -2.66 -0.25 -2.85
N ASN A 99 -3.80 -0.91 -3.10
CA ASN A 99 -4.46 -0.85 -4.41
C ASN A 99 -5.65 0.12 -4.39
N SER A 100 -6.01 0.64 -5.56
CA SER A 100 -7.19 1.49 -5.76
C SER A 100 -7.99 1.05 -6.97
N GLY A 101 -9.31 1.19 -6.93
CA GLY A 101 -10.23 0.71 -7.96
C GLY A 101 -11.12 -0.43 -7.46
N ASN A 102 -10.58 -1.31 -6.62
CA ASN A 102 -11.31 -2.37 -5.93
C ASN A 102 -11.07 -2.27 -4.42
N ALA A 103 -12.14 -2.22 -3.61
CA ALA A 103 -12.04 -2.14 -2.15
C ALA A 103 -11.74 -3.48 -1.47
N ASN A 104 -11.87 -4.60 -2.19
CA ASN A 104 -11.82 -5.96 -1.63
C ASN A 104 -12.68 -6.07 -0.36
N ALA A 105 -13.92 -5.59 -0.47
CA ALA A 105 -14.88 -5.53 0.61
C ALA A 105 -16.10 -6.37 0.26
N VAL A 106 -16.64 -7.10 1.24
CA VAL A 106 -17.78 -8.03 1.05
C VAL A 106 -17.43 -9.14 0.03
N THR A 107 -16.19 -9.63 0.07
CA THR A 107 -15.62 -10.63 -0.85
C THR A 107 -15.42 -12.01 -0.22
N GLY A 108 -15.87 -12.18 1.03
CA GLY A 108 -15.79 -13.46 1.76
C GLY A 108 -14.36 -13.95 1.98
N ILE A 109 -14.19 -15.27 2.07
CA ILE A 109 -12.88 -15.90 2.30
C ILE A 109 -11.91 -15.69 1.13
N GLY A 110 -12.43 -15.59 -0.10
CA GLY A 110 -11.62 -15.30 -1.28
C GLY A 110 -10.88 -13.97 -1.15
N GLY A 111 -11.56 -12.93 -0.66
CA GLY A 111 -10.93 -11.63 -0.42
C GLY A 111 -9.84 -11.64 0.64
N LEU A 112 -9.97 -12.49 1.67
CA LEU A 112 -8.92 -12.67 2.68
C LEU A 112 -7.69 -13.36 2.07
N HIS A 113 -7.89 -14.37 1.22
CA HIS A 113 -6.79 -15.01 0.50
C HIS A 113 -6.10 -14.03 -0.45
N ASP A 114 -6.84 -13.15 -1.14
CA ASP A 114 -6.24 -12.14 -2.00
C ASP A 114 -5.37 -11.16 -1.22
N ALA A 115 -5.84 -10.73 -0.05
CA ALA A 115 -5.06 -9.85 0.83
C ALA A 115 -3.78 -10.54 1.31
N ALA A 116 -3.87 -11.81 1.73
CA ALA A 116 -2.71 -12.61 2.14
C ALA A 116 -1.71 -12.79 0.99
N GLN A 117 -2.19 -13.15 -0.20
CA GLN A 117 -1.35 -13.33 -1.38
C GLN A 117 -0.65 -12.02 -1.79
N MET A 118 -1.35 -10.89 -1.71
CA MET A 118 -0.75 -9.57 -1.99
C MET A 118 0.35 -9.23 -0.98
N ALA A 119 0.17 -9.58 0.30
CA ALA A 119 1.21 -9.44 1.31
C ALA A 119 2.40 -10.37 1.04
N GLU A 120 2.17 -11.65 0.79
CA GLU A 120 3.22 -12.66 0.53
C GLU A 120 4.08 -12.30 -0.68
N VAL A 121 3.45 -11.88 -1.79
CA VAL A 121 4.17 -11.43 -2.98
C VAL A 121 5.02 -10.21 -2.66
N THR A 122 4.49 -9.25 -1.89
CA THR A 122 5.24 -8.06 -1.48
C THR A 122 6.41 -8.42 -0.56
N ASP A 123 6.16 -9.24 0.46
CA ASP A 123 7.12 -9.76 1.43
C ASP A 123 8.29 -10.48 0.75
N SER A 124 8.02 -11.28 -0.29
CA SER A 124 9.05 -11.93 -1.10
C SER A 124 9.99 -10.94 -1.81
N LYS A 125 9.51 -9.74 -2.14
CA LYS A 125 10.31 -8.70 -2.80
C LYS A 125 11.05 -7.82 -1.81
N VAL A 126 10.54 -7.64 -0.59
CA VAL A 126 11.20 -6.86 0.47
C VAL A 126 12.12 -7.71 1.36
N GLY A 127 12.08 -9.04 1.22
CA GLY A 127 12.96 -9.98 1.92
C GLY A 127 12.61 -10.17 3.40
N LYS A 128 11.33 -10.01 3.77
CA LYS A 128 10.83 -10.20 5.13
C LYS A 128 9.40 -10.71 5.07
N GLU A 129 9.16 -11.90 5.63
CA GLU A 129 7.83 -12.47 5.76
C GLU A 129 7.02 -11.79 6.85
N SER A 130 5.69 -11.81 6.70
CA SER A 130 4.74 -11.24 7.66
C SER A 130 5.07 -9.79 8.00
N SER A 131 5.39 -8.99 6.99
CA SER A 131 5.90 -7.63 7.17
C SER A 131 5.13 -6.57 6.40
N THR A 132 4.16 -6.99 5.58
CA THR A 132 3.41 -6.12 4.69
C THR A 132 1.98 -5.90 5.15
N ILE A 133 1.66 -4.65 5.48
CA ILE A 133 0.29 -4.17 5.67
C ILE A 133 -0.38 -4.00 4.29
N VAL A 134 -1.61 -4.48 4.17
CA VAL A 134 -2.40 -4.45 2.94
C VAL A 134 -3.59 -3.51 3.09
N MET A 135 -3.77 -2.61 2.12
CA MET A 135 -4.90 -1.68 2.07
C MET A 135 -5.54 -1.68 0.67
N SER A 136 -6.85 -1.49 0.61
CA SER A 136 -7.60 -1.43 -0.65
C SER A 136 -8.68 -0.36 -0.58
N THR A 137 -8.98 0.27 -1.71
CA THR A 137 -10.07 1.25 -1.83
C THR A 137 -10.69 1.21 -3.22
N GLY A 138 -12.01 1.38 -3.32
CA GLY A 138 -12.71 1.35 -4.61
C GLY A 138 -14.11 0.79 -4.49
N VAL A 139 -14.53 0.06 -5.53
CA VAL A 139 -15.86 -0.56 -5.58
C VAL A 139 -15.96 -1.70 -4.56
N ILE A 140 -17.11 -1.81 -3.89
CA ILE A 140 -17.43 -2.87 -2.93
C ILE A 140 -18.13 -4.03 -3.66
N GLY A 141 -17.85 -5.28 -3.25
CA GLY A 141 -18.49 -6.48 -3.82
C GLY A 141 -17.87 -6.97 -5.13
N GLN A 142 -16.72 -6.45 -5.52
CA GLN A 142 -15.94 -6.90 -6.68
C GLN A 142 -14.68 -7.65 -6.23
N ARG A 143 -14.25 -8.64 -7.00
CA ARG A 143 -12.99 -9.36 -6.83
C ARG A 143 -12.24 -9.32 -8.16
#